data_AF-A0A0F9LZ91-F1
#
_entry.id   AF-A0A0F9LZ91-F1
#
_cell.length_a   1.000
_cell.length_b   1.000
_cell.length_c   1.000
_cell.angle_alpha   90.00
_cell.angle_beta   90.00
_cell.angle_gamma   90.00
#
_symmetry.space_group_name_H-M   'P 1'
#
loop_
_entity.id
_entity.type
_entity.pdbx_description
1 polymer ?
#
loop_
_entity_poly.entity_id
_entity_poly.type
_entity_poly.pdbx_seq_one_letter_code
_entity_poly.pdbx_strand_id
1 'polypeptide(L)'
;MDTIIGIKTIIAVVETGSFTAAGDRLGLSKALVSKYVGIVEQDLGVRLFNRSTRRISITEAGQSYYASVVPVIESYSEMLDNLSGQTALASGKLRVSAPVSFGESNLAPLMPELLSRYPDLSIDLVLSDKTIDLLEEGVDLAIRIGSVSDSNLIARQITSYPLILCASADYVQRFGAPISVGELEQHATVIDSNFKIGRHWPLVSPSGEALTASVNSRVSVNNPQAVKE
;
A
#
# COMPACT_ATOMS: atom_id res chain seq x y z
N MET A 1 5.41 24.41 -19.28
CA MET A 1 4.44 23.36 -18.89
C MET A 1 3.96 23.72 -17.50
N ASP A 2 2.68 23.57 -17.20
CA ASP A 2 2.17 23.82 -15.85
C ASP A 2 2.84 22.85 -14.86
N THR A 3 3.37 23.39 -13.75
CA THR A 3 4.09 22.62 -12.72
C THR A 3 3.21 21.54 -12.10
N ILE A 4 1.92 21.81 -11.88
CA ILE A 4 0.96 20.83 -11.34
C ILE A 4 0.72 19.69 -12.33
N ILE A 5 0.64 20.00 -13.64
CA ILE A 5 0.56 18.96 -14.69
C ILE A 5 1.83 18.10 -14.69
N GLY A 6 3.00 18.72 -14.56
CA GLY A 6 4.27 18.02 -14.43
C GLY A 6 4.27 17.04 -13.25
N ILE A 7 3.91 17.52 -12.06
CA ILE A 7 3.84 16.70 -10.83
C ILE A 7 2.84 15.55 -11.00
N LYS A 8 1.62 15.82 -11.46
CA LYS A 8 0.59 14.78 -11.71
C LYS A 8 1.08 13.72 -12.70
N THR A 9 1.85 14.14 -13.71
CA THR A 9 2.45 13.22 -14.68
C THR A 9 3.48 12.29 -14.03
N ILE A 10 4.36 12.82 -13.16
CA ILE A 10 5.33 11.99 -12.43
C ILE A 10 4.61 10.99 -11.53
N ILE A 11 3.63 11.44 -10.72
CA ILE A 11 2.83 10.59 -9.84
C ILE A 11 2.18 9.45 -10.65
N ALA A 12 1.53 9.76 -11.76
CA ALA A 12 0.87 8.75 -12.59
C ALA A 12 1.86 7.70 -13.15
N VAL A 13 3.05 8.12 -13.58
CA VAL A 13 4.08 7.18 -14.08
C VAL A 13 4.64 6.30 -12.96
N VAL A 14 4.81 6.84 -11.75
CA VAL A 14 5.22 6.05 -10.57
C VAL A 14 4.17 5.00 -10.23
N GLU A 15 2.91 5.41 -10.09
CA GLU A 15 1.81 4.53 -9.63
C GLU A 15 1.43 3.46 -10.65
N THR A 16 1.50 3.78 -11.94
CA THR A 16 1.16 2.82 -13.00
C THR A 16 2.35 1.98 -13.46
N GLY A 17 3.59 2.39 -13.14
CA GLY A 17 4.81 1.78 -13.65
C GLY A 17 4.94 1.81 -15.19
N SER A 18 4.15 2.63 -15.88
CA SER A 18 4.04 2.64 -17.35
C SER A 18 3.72 4.03 -17.91
N PHE A 19 4.52 4.51 -18.87
CA PHE A 19 4.24 5.75 -19.60
C PHE A 19 2.93 5.69 -20.41
N THR A 20 2.55 4.50 -20.89
CA THR A 20 1.31 4.32 -21.64
C THR A 20 0.12 4.41 -20.70
N ALA A 21 0.11 3.62 -19.63
CA ALA A 21 -1.00 3.61 -18.68
C ALA A 21 -1.16 4.95 -17.93
N ALA A 22 -0.05 5.64 -17.65
CA ALA A 22 -0.09 7.01 -17.12
C ALA A 22 -0.73 8.00 -18.12
N GLY A 23 -0.49 7.81 -19.42
CA GLY A 23 -1.12 8.60 -20.48
C GLY A 23 -2.62 8.39 -20.51
N ASP A 24 -3.05 7.12 -20.53
CA ASP A 24 -4.46 6.75 -20.51
C ASP A 24 -5.18 7.35 -19.29
N ARG A 25 -4.55 7.30 -18.11
CA ARG A 25 -5.08 7.89 -16.86
C ARG A 25 -5.24 9.42 -16.93
N LEU A 26 -4.34 10.11 -17.60
CA LEU A 26 -4.31 11.58 -17.64
C LEU A 26 -5.00 12.15 -18.89
N GLY A 27 -5.49 11.32 -19.80
CA GLY A 27 -5.98 11.75 -21.11
C GLY A 27 -4.88 12.31 -22.01
N LEU A 28 -3.64 11.84 -21.85
CA LEU A 28 -2.45 12.30 -22.58
C LEU A 28 -1.86 11.18 -23.45
N SER A 29 -1.24 11.54 -24.57
CA SER A 29 -0.48 10.56 -25.34
C SER A 29 0.80 10.14 -24.61
N LYS A 30 1.25 8.89 -24.79
CA LYS A 30 2.54 8.40 -24.27
C LYS A 30 3.71 9.34 -24.60
N ALA A 31 3.72 9.92 -25.81
CA ALA A 31 4.75 10.87 -26.22
C ALA A 31 4.72 12.16 -25.38
N LEU A 32 3.54 12.64 -25.03
CA LEU A 32 3.36 13.83 -24.20
C LEU A 32 3.74 13.56 -22.74
N VAL A 33 3.36 12.40 -22.19
CA VAL A 33 3.83 11.95 -20.86
C VAL A 33 5.35 11.88 -20.83
N SER A 34 5.99 11.24 -21.81
CA SER A 34 7.46 11.16 -21.88
C SER A 34 8.12 12.55 -21.99
N LYS A 35 7.49 13.48 -22.71
CA LYS A 35 7.95 14.87 -22.82
C LYS A 35 7.86 15.59 -21.49
N TYR A 36 6.74 15.48 -20.79
CA TYR A 36 6.52 16.13 -19.50
C TYR A 36 7.46 15.60 -18.42
N VAL A 37 7.66 14.28 -18.34
CA VAL A 37 8.67 13.70 -17.45
C VAL A 37 10.07 14.26 -17.77
N GLY A 38 10.44 14.34 -19.06
CA GLY A 38 11.72 14.91 -19.46
C GLY A 38 11.90 16.37 -19.05
N ILE A 39 10.83 17.18 -19.13
CA ILE A 39 10.86 18.59 -18.67
C ILE A 39 11.06 18.66 -17.16
N VAL A 40 10.31 17.86 -16.37
CA VAL A 40 10.47 17.85 -14.90
C VAL A 40 11.89 17.40 -14.50
N GLU A 41 12.41 16.33 -15.09
CA GLU A 41 13.78 15.84 -14.83
C GLU A 41 14.83 16.90 -15.20
N GLN A 42 14.61 17.64 -16.29
CA GLN A 42 15.48 18.73 -16.71
C GLN A 42 15.46 19.91 -15.73
N ASP A 43 14.27 20.32 -15.29
CA ASP A 43 14.10 21.43 -14.36
C ASP A 43 14.69 21.10 -12.98
N LEU A 44 14.63 19.84 -12.55
CA LEU A 44 15.23 19.38 -11.29
C LEU A 44 16.74 19.09 -11.41
N GLY A 45 17.27 18.94 -12.63
CA GLY A 45 18.66 18.53 -12.87
C GLY A 45 18.98 17.09 -12.47
N VAL A 46 17.98 16.27 -12.15
CA VAL A 46 18.13 14.87 -11.72
C VAL A 46 17.16 13.95 -12.45
N ARG A 47 17.55 12.69 -12.65
CA ARG A 47 16.66 11.67 -13.21
C ARG A 47 15.80 11.06 -12.12
N LEU A 48 14.49 11.02 -12.37
CA LEU A 48 13.50 10.40 -11.50
C LEU A 48 13.21 8.94 -11.94
N PHE A 49 13.48 8.62 -13.21
CA PHE A 49 13.29 7.27 -13.75
C PHE A 49 14.52 6.76 -14.51
N ASN A 50 14.81 5.47 -14.36
CA ASN A 50 15.74 4.76 -15.22
C ASN A 50 15.04 4.30 -16.49
N ARG A 51 15.51 4.79 -17.64
CA ARG A 51 14.98 4.42 -18.96
C ARG A 51 15.67 3.15 -19.46
N SER A 52 15.19 1.98 -19.04
CA SER A 52 15.53 0.71 -19.69
C SER A 52 14.44 0.33 -20.69
N THR A 53 14.81 -0.37 -21.76
CA THR A 53 13.89 -0.75 -22.86
C THR A 53 12.87 -1.83 -22.47
N ARG A 54 12.96 -2.41 -21.25
CA ARG A 54 12.06 -3.49 -20.81
C ARG A 54 11.23 -3.16 -19.57
N ARG A 55 11.68 -2.26 -18.69
CA ARG A 55 10.90 -1.80 -17.52
C ARG A 55 11.29 -0.37 -17.13
N ILE A 56 10.29 0.41 -16.74
CA ILE A 56 10.49 1.67 -16.02
C ILE A 56 10.85 1.29 -14.60
N SER A 57 11.92 1.86 -14.07
CA SER A 57 12.22 1.80 -12.63
C SER A 57 12.45 3.20 -12.10
N ILE A 58 11.92 3.47 -10.92
CA ILE A 58 12.10 4.74 -10.22
C ILE A 58 13.52 4.81 -9.62
N THR A 59 14.12 5.99 -9.62
CA THR A 59 15.40 6.23 -8.92
C THR A 59 15.14 6.57 -7.45
N GLU A 60 16.18 6.60 -6.62
CA GLU A 60 16.08 7.10 -5.24
C GLU A 60 15.58 8.56 -5.19
N ALA A 61 16.10 9.42 -6.08
CA ALA A 61 15.62 10.78 -6.26
C ALA A 61 14.13 10.80 -6.67
N GLY A 62 13.70 9.87 -7.53
CA GLY A 62 12.31 9.68 -7.92
C GLY A 62 11.41 9.29 -6.74
N GLN A 63 11.85 8.38 -5.87
CA GLN A 63 11.10 8.00 -4.66
C GLN A 63 10.97 9.18 -3.70
N SER A 64 12.07 9.89 -3.44
CA SER A 64 12.06 11.08 -2.58
C SER A 64 11.16 12.18 -3.15
N TYR A 65 11.20 12.40 -4.47
CA TYR A 65 10.34 13.37 -5.13
C TYR A 65 8.86 12.98 -5.00
N TYR A 66 8.51 11.73 -5.34
CA TYR A 66 7.14 11.20 -5.20
C TYR A 66 6.60 11.39 -3.77
N ALA A 67 7.36 10.94 -2.76
CA ALA A 67 6.96 11.07 -1.36
C ALA A 67 6.73 12.52 -0.93
N SER A 68 7.50 13.47 -1.47
CA SER A 68 7.39 14.89 -1.13
C SER A 68 6.22 15.58 -1.82
N VAL A 69 5.88 15.19 -3.06
CA VAL A 69 4.89 15.92 -3.87
C VAL A 69 3.47 15.36 -3.76
N VAL A 70 3.29 14.10 -3.36
CA VAL A 70 1.95 13.53 -3.15
C VAL A 70 1.14 14.36 -2.14
N PRO A 71 1.63 14.66 -0.92
CA PRO A 71 0.86 15.45 0.05
C PRO A 71 0.55 16.87 -0.46
N VAL A 72 1.44 17.45 -1.27
CA VAL A 72 1.24 18.79 -1.85
C VAL A 72 0.09 18.79 -2.85
N ILE A 73 0.01 17.78 -3.72
CA ILE A 73 -1.08 17.67 -4.69
C ILE A 73 -2.41 17.36 -4.01
N GLU A 74 -2.40 16.58 -2.94
CA GLU A 74 -3.60 16.31 -2.15
C GLU A 74 -4.11 17.59 -1.49
N SER A 75 -3.25 18.33 -0.80
CA SER A 75 -3.62 19.62 -0.20
C SER A 75 -4.11 20.63 -1.24
N TYR A 76 -3.48 20.67 -2.41
CA TYR A 76 -3.93 21.50 -3.52
C TYR A 76 -5.33 21.08 -4.02
N SER A 77 -5.59 19.79 -4.11
CA SER A 77 -6.90 19.27 -4.52
C SER A 77 -7.97 19.59 -3.47
N GLU A 78 -7.68 19.36 -2.18
CA GLU A 78 -8.57 19.72 -1.07
C GLU A 78 -8.88 21.22 -1.05
N MET A 79 -7.88 22.07 -1.30
CA MET A 79 -8.07 23.52 -1.41
C MET A 79 -9.04 23.88 -2.54
N LEU A 80 -8.90 23.26 -3.72
CA LEU A 80 -9.79 23.50 -4.85
C LEU A 80 -11.23 23.04 -4.55
N ASP A 81 -11.38 21.87 -3.92
CA ASP A 81 -12.68 21.35 -3.50
C ASP A 81 -13.36 22.32 -2.51
N ASN A 82 -12.63 22.76 -1.48
CA ASN A 82 -13.12 23.73 -0.50
C ASN A 82 -13.54 25.07 -1.13
N LEU A 83 -12.78 25.58 -2.09
CA LEU A 83 -13.05 26.88 -2.75
C LEU A 83 -14.19 26.83 -3.76
N SER A 84 -14.36 25.70 -4.45
CA SER A 84 -15.39 25.56 -5.48
C SER A 84 -16.80 25.45 -4.90
N GLY A 85 -16.94 25.33 -3.56
CA GLY A 85 -18.21 25.01 -2.90
C GLY A 85 -18.73 23.62 -3.26
N GLN A 86 -18.03 22.90 -4.16
CA GLN A 86 -18.08 21.47 -4.27
C GLN A 86 -17.26 20.95 -3.09
N THR A 87 -17.87 20.89 -1.91
CA THR A 87 -17.66 19.67 -1.12
C THR A 87 -17.79 18.57 -2.15
N ALA A 88 -16.69 17.87 -2.50
CA ALA A 88 -16.77 16.75 -3.41
C ALA A 88 -17.99 15.97 -2.92
N LEU A 89 -19.06 15.93 -3.72
CA LEU A 89 -20.36 15.41 -3.32
C LEU A 89 -20.20 13.89 -3.29
N ALA A 90 -19.31 13.40 -2.43
CA ALA A 90 -19.12 12.01 -2.11
C ALA A 90 -20.47 11.59 -1.55
N SER A 91 -21.24 10.99 -2.45
CA SER A 91 -22.65 10.70 -2.29
C SER A 91 -22.92 9.36 -2.95
N GLY A 92 -23.96 8.68 -2.48
CA GLY A 92 -24.26 7.33 -2.92
C GLY A 92 -23.52 6.28 -2.09
N LYS A 93 -23.39 5.08 -2.66
CA LYS A 93 -22.86 3.91 -1.94
C LYS A 93 -21.42 3.65 -2.38
N LEU A 94 -20.50 3.61 -1.42
CA LEU A 94 -19.12 3.19 -1.61
C LEU A 94 -18.94 1.80 -0.99
N ARG A 95 -18.71 0.78 -1.81
CA ARG A 95 -18.39 -0.57 -1.35
C ARG A 95 -16.88 -0.75 -1.23
N VAL A 96 -16.41 -0.93 0.00
CA VAL A 96 -14.99 -1.03 0.33
C VAL A 96 -14.68 -2.44 0.82
N SER A 97 -13.62 -3.05 0.31
CA SER A 97 -13.08 -4.29 0.86
C SER A 97 -11.73 -4.09 1.53
N ALA A 98 -11.51 -4.74 2.67
CA ALA A 98 -10.26 -4.65 3.42
C ALA A 98 -9.95 -5.95 4.21
N PRO A 99 -8.68 -6.18 4.61
CA PRO A 99 -8.33 -7.23 5.57
C PRO A 99 -9.10 -7.06 6.87
N VAL A 100 -9.42 -8.17 7.55
CA VAL A 100 -10.30 -8.17 8.72
C VAL A 100 -9.73 -7.30 9.83
N SER A 101 -8.52 -7.61 10.27
CA SER A 101 -7.87 -6.90 11.39
C SER A 101 -7.63 -5.42 11.08
N PHE A 102 -7.32 -5.09 9.82
CA PHE A 102 -7.12 -3.71 9.40
C PHE A 102 -8.44 -2.93 9.40
N GLY A 103 -9.49 -3.53 8.85
CA GLY A 103 -10.82 -2.95 8.82
C GLY A 103 -11.36 -2.64 10.21
N GLU A 104 -11.23 -3.59 11.14
CA GLU A 104 -11.68 -3.41 12.53
C GLU A 104 -10.88 -2.35 13.28
N SER A 105 -9.55 -2.40 13.17
CA SER A 105 -8.68 -1.56 14.00
C SER A 105 -8.42 -0.15 13.43
N ASN A 106 -8.57 0.05 12.12
CA ASN A 106 -8.18 1.29 11.44
C ASN A 106 -9.31 1.92 10.64
N LEU A 107 -10.11 1.15 9.89
CA LEU A 107 -11.16 1.74 9.05
C LEU A 107 -12.45 2.04 9.82
N ALA A 108 -12.97 1.06 10.56
CA ALA A 108 -14.21 1.20 11.31
C ALA A 108 -14.21 2.42 12.26
N PRO A 109 -13.12 2.74 12.98
CA PRO A 109 -13.05 3.94 13.83
C PRO A 109 -13.13 5.27 13.07
N LEU A 110 -12.78 5.30 11.78
CA LEU A 110 -12.80 6.52 10.95
C LEU A 110 -14.19 6.79 10.33
N MET A 111 -15.07 5.78 10.30
CA MET A 111 -16.38 5.89 9.65
C MET A 111 -17.25 7.02 10.22
N PRO A 112 -17.33 7.25 11.56
CA PRO A 112 -18.16 8.33 12.10
C PRO A 112 -17.73 9.72 11.62
N GLU A 113 -16.43 10.00 11.61
CA GLU A 113 -15.89 11.27 11.12
C GLU A 113 -16.13 11.43 9.61
N LEU A 114 -15.88 10.37 8.84
CA LEU A 114 -16.07 10.37 7.40
C LEU A 114 -17.53 10.63 7.01
N LEU A 115 -18.48 9.94 7.65
CA LEU A 115 -19.91 10.12 7.40
C LEU A 115 -20.44 11.46 7.92
N SER A 116 -19.85 12.02 8.98
CA SER A 116 -20.16 13.37 9.43
C SER A 116 -19.69 14.43 8.42
N ARG A 117 -18.55 14.18 7.75
CA ARG A 117 -18.00 15.08 6.72
C ARG A 117 -18.75 14.96 5.39
N TYR A 118 -19.28 13.78 5.07
CA TYR A 118 -20.03 13.48 3.83
C TYR A 118 -21.38 12.81 4.15
N PRO A 119 -22.43 13.59 4.50
CA PRO A 119 -23.70 13.05 4.97
C PRO A 119 -24.49 12.22 3.94
N ASP A 120 -24.26 12.48 2.65
CA ASP A 120 -24.93 11.77 1.55
C ASP A 120 -24.19 10.48 1.13
N LEU A 121 -23.05 10.18 1.77
CA LEU A 121 -22.28 8.96 1.54
C LEU A 121 -22.82 7.83 2.41
N SER A 122 -22.91 6.64 1.83
CA SER A 122 -23.14 5.38 2.54
C SER A 122 -21.99 4.42 2.25
N ILE A 123 -21.55 3.68 3.27
CA ILE A 123 -20.39 2.79 3.17
C ILE A 123 -20.84 1.36 3.40
N ASP A 124 -20.46 0.47 2.48
CA ASP A 124 -20.61 -0.97 2.59
C ASP A 124 -19.23 -1.60 2.75
N LEU A 125 -18.86 -1.91 3.99
CA LEU A 125 -17.54 -2.40 4.35
C LEU A 125 -17.53 -3.93 4.41
N VAL A 126 -16.79 -4.55 3.49
CA VAL A 126 -16.63 -6.01 3.39
C VAL A 126 -15.24 -6.42 3.89
N LEU A 127 -15.19 -7.05 5.05
CA LEU A 127 -13.95 -7.49 5.67
C LEU A 127 -13.64 -8.95 5.32
N SER A 128 -12.51 -9.17 4.65
CA SER A 128 -12.07 -10.49 4.19
C SER A 128 -10.58 -10.49 3.87
N ASP A 129 -9.85 -11.49 4.35
CA ASP A 129 -8.44 -11.68 4.00
C ASP A 129 -8.23 -12.45 2.69
N LYS A 130 -9.33 -12.94 2.09
CA LYS A 130 -9.27 -13.57 0.77
C LYS A 130 -9.03 -12.53 -0.32
N THR A 131 -8.30 -12.94 -1.35
CA THR A 131 -8.30 -12.21 -2.63
C THR A 131 -9.72 -12.24 -3.19
N ILE A 132 -10.27 -11.07 -3.49
CA ILE A 132 -11.57 -10.92 -4.14
C ILE A 132 -11.37 -10.38 -5.55
N ASP A 133 -12.24 -10.76 -6.47
CA ASP A 133 -12.36 -10.08 -7.75
C ASP A 133 -13.24 -8.84 -7.56
N LEU A 134 -12.65 -7.66 -7.74
CA LEU A 134 -13.34 -6.39 -7.49
C LEU A 134 -14.50 -6.16 -8.47
N LEU A 135 -14.38 -6.63 -9.71
CA LEU A 135 -15.38 -6.45 -10.73
C LEU A 135 -16.57 -7.39 -10.49
N GLU A 136 -16.30 -8.67 -10.20
CA GLU A 136 -17.38 -9.63 -9.94
C GLU A 136 -18.13 -9.32 -8.63
N GLU A 137 -17.43 -8.84 -7.61
CA GLU A 137 -18.04 -8.53 -6.31
C GLU A 137 -18.62 -7.11 -6.19
N GLY A 138 -18.49 -6.29 -7.25
CA GLY A 138 -18.99 -4.93 -7.29
C GLY A 138 -18.35 -4.04 -6.21
N VAL A 139 -17.04 -4.20 -5.99
CA VAL A 139 -16.26 -3.44 -5.01
C VAL A 139 -15.61 -2.25 -5.67
N ASP A 140 -15.90 -1.05 -5.16
CA ASP A 140 -15.37 0.21 -5.69
C ASP A 140 -13.91 0.44 -5.27
N LEU A 141 -13.56 0.01 -4.05
CA LEU A 141 -12.24 0.20 -3.46
C LEU A 141 -11.81 -1.04 -2.69
N ALA A 142 -10.62 -1.56 -2.98
CA ALA A 142 -9.97 -2.55 -2.12
C ALA A 142 -8.70 -2.02 -1.49
N ILE A 143 -8.66 -2.10 -0.17
CA ILE A 143 -7.46 -1.92 0.64
C ILE A 143 -6.87 -3.31 0.85
N ARG A 144 -5.57 -3.47 0.58
CA ARG A 144 -4.88 -4.77 0.70
C ARG A 144 -3.48 -4.57 1.26
N ILE A 145 -2.97 -5.59 1.95
CA ILE A 145 -1.59 -5.63 2.45
C ILE A 145 -0.77 -6.48 1.47
N GLY A 146 0.33 -5.91 0.96
CA GLY A 146 1.20 -6.56 -0.02
C GLY A 146 1.11 -5.91 -1.40
N SER A 147 1.77 -6.53 -2.39
CA SER A 147 1.80 -6.02 -3.76
C SER A 147 0.52 -6.38 -4.53
N VAL A 148 0.03 -5.42 -5.32
CA VAL A 148 -1.04 -5.66 -6.30
C VAL A 148 -0.42 -6.35 -7.50
N SER A 149 -0.94 -7.54 -7.86
CA SER A 149 -0.42 -8.35 -8.97
C SER A 149 -1.17 -8.11 -10.28
N ASP A 150 -2.27 -7.35 -10.25
CA ASP A 150 -3.14 -7.14 -11.41
C ASP A 150 -2.88 -5.78 -12.08
N SER A 151 -2.59 -5.81 -13.39
CA SER A 151 -2.16 -4.64 -14.16
C SER A 151 -3.29 -3.68 -14.55
N ASN A 152 -4.54 -4.09 -14.34
CA ASN A 152 -5.73 -3.30 -14.70
C ASN A 152 -6.27 -2.46 -13.54
N LEU A 153 -5.67 -2.56 -12.36
CA LEU A 153 -6.07 -1.81 -11.17
C LEU A 153 -5.11 -0.65 -10.94
N ILE A 154 -5.66 0.49 -10.49
CA ILE A 154 -4.83 1.58 -9.97
C ILE A 154 -4.50 1.25 -8.51
N ALA A 155 -3.24 0.94 -8.25
CA ALA A 155 -2.74 0.71 -6.90
C ALA A 155 -2.13 2.01 -6.35
N ARG A 156 -2.53 2.38 -5.13
CA ARG A 156 -1.93 3.47 -4.37
C ARG A 156 -1.47 2.96 -3.01
N GLN A 157 -0.21 3.22 -2.66
CA GLN A 157 0.28 2.91 -1.32
C GLN A 157 -0.30 3.90 -0.30
N ILE A 158 -0.96 3.38 0.73
CA ILE A 158 -1.53 4.18 1.82
C ILE A 158 -0.52 4.28 2.97
N THR A 159 0.07 3.14 3.35
CA THR A 159 1.06 3.05 4.43
C THR A 159 1.92 1.80 4.27
N SER A 160 2.91 1.64 5.14
CA SER A 160 3.71 0.44 5.29
C SER A 160 3.31 -0.30 6.56
N TYR A 161 3.22 -1.63 6.48
CA TYR A 161 2.85 -2.48 7.61
C TYR A 161 3.99 -3.47 7.91
N PRO A 162 4.95 -3.12 8.79
CA PRO A 162 6.08 -3.99 9.07
C PRO A 162 5.64 -5.22 9.86
N LEU A 163 6.12 -6.40 9.46
CA LEU A 163 5.95 -7.62 10.23
C LEU A 163 7.00 -7.69 11.33
N ILE A 164 6.57 -8.03 12.54
CA ILE A 164 7.43 -8.21 13.70
C ILE A 164 7.25 -9.61 14.27
N LEU A 165 8.30 -10.13 14.89
CA LEU A 165 8.20 -11.31 15.73
C LEU A 165 7.74 -10.90 17.12
N CYS A 166 6.75 -11.60 17.66
CA CYS A 166 6.27 -11.41 19.01
C CYS A 166 5.95 -12.76 19.67
N ALA A 167 5.96 -12.76 20.99
CA ALA A 167 5.56 -13.89 21.81
C ALA A 167 4.92 -13.36 23.10
N SER A 168 4.08 -14.17 23.74
CA SER A 168 3.52 -13.81 25.04
C SER A 168 4.62 -13.78 26.10
N ALA A 169 4.47 -12.91 27.11
CA ALA A 169 5.44 -12.82 28.19
C ALA A 169 5.58 -14.15 28.97
N ASP A 170 4.47 -14.87 29.16
CA ASP A 170 4.45 -16.19 29.81
C ASP A 170 5.25 -17.23 29.01
N TYR A 171 5.10 -17.25 27.67
CA TYR A 171 5.88 -18.15 26.82
C TYR A 171 7.38 -17.87 26.95
N VAL A 172 7.78 -16.60 26.88
CA VAL A 172 9.19 -16.20 27.01
C VAL A 172 9.75 -16.52 28.40
N GLN A 173 8.97 -16.37 29.46
CA GLN A 173 9.41 -16.75 30.82
C GLN A 173 9.62 -18.25 30.97
N ARG A 174 8.80 -19.08 30.31
CA ARG A 174 8.87 -20.55 30.40
C ARG A 174 9.93 -21.16 29.49
N PHE A 175 10.09 -20.62 28.27
CA PHE A 175 10.90 -21.22 27.21
C PHE A 175 12.12 -20.39 26.81
N GLY A 176 12.28 -19.19 27.36
CA GLY A 176 13.33 -18.24 26.98
C GLY A 176 12.99 -17.45 25.72
N ALA A 177 13.72 -16.34 25.51
CA ALA A 177 13.68 -15.59 24.26
C ALA A 177 14.77 -16.11 23.31
N PRO A 178 14.48 -16.30 22.01
CA PRO A 178 15.51 -16.68 21.06
C PRO A 178 16.53 -15.54 20.90
N ILE A 179 17.82 -15.86 21.04
CA ILE A 179 18.93 -14.89 20.88
C ILE A 179 19.55 -14.95 19.49
N SER A 180 19.17 -15.93 18.68
CA SER A 180 19.61 -16.11 17.30
C SER A 180 18.49 -16.60 16.38
N VAL A 181 18.64 -16.37 15.07
CA VAL A 181 17.64 -16.79 14.06
C VAL A 181 17.47 -18.31 14.04
N GLY A 182 18.55 -19.07 14.25
CA GLY A 182 18.51 -20.54 14.23
C GLY A 182 17.73 -21.15 15.39
N GLU A 183 17.63 -20.46 16.53
CA GLU A 183 16.85 -20.94 17.68
C GLU A 183 15.35 -20.95 17.42
N LEU A 184 14.85 -20.20 16.43
CA LEU A 184 13.43 -20.17 16.07
C LEU A 184 12.92 -21.56 15.62
N GLU A 185 13.79 -22.45 15.14
CA GLU A 185 13.42 -23.84 14.82
C GLU A 185 13.02 -24.65 16.07
N GLN A 186 13.51 -24.27 17.24
CA GLN A 186 13.31 -24.96 18.52
C GLN A 186 12.10 -24.42 19.29
N HIS A 187 11.57 -23.27 18.89
CA HIS A 187 10.39 -22.67 19.51
C HIS A 187 9.11 -23.11 18.82
N ALA A 188 8.03 -23.21 19.60
CA ALA A 188 6.68 -23.29 19.06
C ALA A 188 6.36 -21.98 18.35
N THR A 189 5.99 -22.06 17.07
CA THR A 189 5.64 -20.92 16.24
C THR A 189 4.22 -21.05 15.71
N VAL A 190 3.60 -19.93 15.40
CA VAL A 190 2.29 -19.87 14.72
C VAL A 190 2.47 -19.22 13.37
N ILE A 191 1.91 -19.84 12.32
CA ILE A 191 1.94 -19.29 10.96
C ILE A 191 0.67 -18.50 10.71
N ASP A 192 0.83 -17.29 10.20
CA ASP A 192 -0.28 -16.58 9.55
C ASP A 192 -0.37 -17.03 8.08
N SER A 193 -1.43 -17.78 7.79
CA SER A 193 -1.75 -18.35 6.48
C SER A 193 -2.06 -17.31 5.40
N ASN A 194 -2.27 -16.04 5.76
CA ASN A 194 -2.43 -14.95 4.80
C ASN A 194 -1.10 -14.63 4.10
N PHE A 195 0.04 -14.94 4.72
CA PHE A 195 1.35 -14.75 4.11
C PHE A 195 1.83 -16.01 3.39
N LYS A 196 2.26 -15.84 2.14
CA LYS A 196 2.85 -16.93 1.33
C LYS A 196 4.24 -17.37 1.79
N ILE A 197 4.79 -16.76 2.85
CA ILE A 197 6.13 -17.06 3.39
C ILE A 197 6.19 -18.45 4.06
N GLY A 198 5.06 -18.97 4.54
CA GLY A 198 4.97 -20.29 5.16
C GLY A 198 5.93 -20.46 6.34
N ARG A 199 6.82 -21.46 6.23
CA ARG A 199 7.81 -21.84 7.27
C ARG A 199 9.18 -21.18 7.13
N HIS A 200 9.35 -20.29 6.15
CA HIS A 200 10.62 -19.61 5.91
C HIS A 200 10.41 -18.11 6.09
N TRP A 201 10.73 -17.61 7.29
CA TRP A 201 10.45 -16.23 7.66
C TRP A 201 11.62 -15.32 7.27
N PRO A 202 11.40 -14.34 6.39
CA PRO A 202 12.41 -13.34 6.09
C PRO A 202 12.60 -12.42 7.30
N LEU A 203 13.84 -12.28 7.75
CA LEU A 203 14.23 -11.39 8.84
C LEU A 203 15.33 -10.46 8.36
N VAL A 204 15.46 -9.31 9.01
CA VAL A 204 16.55 -8.36 8.73
C VAL A 204 17.32 -8.19 10.03
N SER A 205 18.64 -8.39 9.98
CA SER A 205 19.51 -8.21 11.13
C SER A 205 19.62 -6.72 11.51
N PRO A 206 20.11 -6.39 12.72
CA PRO A 206 20.42 -5.00 13.07
C PRO A 206 21.46 -4.33 12.16
N SER A 207 22.29 -5.11 11.46
CA SER A 207 23.25 -4.61 10.46
C SER A 207 22.66 -4.46 9.05
N GLY A 208 21.38 -4.79 8.86
CA GLY A 208 20.68 -4.70 7.57
C GLY A 208 20.83 -5.95 6.68
N GLU A 209 21.42 -7.03 7.20
CA GLU A 209 21.58 -8.29 6.47
C GLU A 209 20.24 -9.03 6.39
N ALA A 210 19.88 -9.49 5.18
CA ALA A 210 18.70 -10.32 4.98
C ALA A 210 18.99 -11.77 5.42
N LEU A 211 18.21 -12.25 6.38
CA LEU A 211 18.29 -13.58 6.96
C LEU A 211 16.98 -14.32 6.68
N THR A 212 17.04 -15.66 6.74
CA THR A 212 15.83 -16.50 6.67
C THR A 212 15.82 -17.44 7.86
N ALA A 213 14.77 -17.37 8.67
CA ALA A 213 14.51 -18.34 9.72
C ALA A 213 13.67 -19.48 9.16
N SER A 214 14.08 -20.71 9.41
CA SER A 214 13.15 -21.84 9.31
C SER A 214 12.41 -21.95 10.63
N VAL A 215 11.09 -22.18 10.57
CA VAL A 215 10.27 -22.34 11.76
C VAL A 215 9.51 -23.66 11.76
N ASN A 216 9.35 -24.22 12.95
CA ASN A 216 8.53 -25.41 13.14
C ASN A 216 7.18 -25.01 13.74
N SER A 217 6.16 -25.03 12.90
CA SER A 217 4.81 -24.63 13.31
C SER A 217 3.82 -25.79 13.19
N ARG A 218 3.01 -25.93 14.23
CA ARG A 218 1.88 -26.87 14.33
C ARG A 218 0.53 -26.18 14.16
N VAL A 219 0.51 -24.85 14.11
CA VAL A 219 -0.70 -24.03 14.07
C VAL A 219 -0.59 -23.05 12.93
N SER A 220 -1.61 -23.00 12.08
CA SER A 220 -1.73 -22.04 10.99
C SER A 220 -3.09 -21.36 11.11
N VAL A 221 -3.12 -20.03 11.08
CA VAL A 221 -4.35 -19.24 11.22
C VAL A 221 -4.44 -18.16 10.17
N ASN A 222 -5.65 -17.76 9.79
CA ASN A 222 -5.91 -16.65 8.87
C ASN A 222 -6.28 -15.36 9.60
N ASN A 223 -6.25 -15.37 10.94
CA ASN A 223 -6.35 -14.16 11.74
C ASN A 223 -5.45 -14.32 12.98
N PRO A 224 -4.32 -13.60 13.05
CA PRO A 224 -3.40 -13.66 14.19
C PRO A 224 -4.05 -13.33 15.55
N GLN A 225 -5.15 -12.57 15.58
CA GLN A 225 -5.86 -12.29 16.83
C GLN A 225 -6.43 -13.56 17.48
N ALA A 226 -6.74 -14.59 16.69
CA ALA A 226 -7.32 -15.84 17.18
C ALA A 226 -6.35 -16.70 18.02
N VAL A 227 -5.06 -16.37 17.99
CA VAL A 227 -3.96 -17.14 18.63
C VAL A 227 -3.11 -16.25 19.52
N LYS A 228 -3.71 -15.18 20.05
CA LYS A 228 -3.03 -14.22 20.92
C LYS A 228 -2.65 -14.81 22.28
N GLU A 229 -3.35 -15.86 22.71
CA GLU A 229 -3.15 -16.60 23.98
C GLU A 229 -2.42 -17.92 23.73
#